data_AF-A0A151SYK1-F1
#
_entry.id   AF-A0A151SYK1-F1
#
_cell.length_a   1.000
_cell.length_b   1.000
_cell.length_c   1.000
_cell.angle_alpha   90.00
_cell.angle_beta   90.00
_cell.angle_gamma   90.00
#
_symmetry.space_group_name_H-M   'P 1'
#
loop_
_entity.id
_entity.type
_entity.pdbx_description
1 polymer ?
#
loop_
_entity_poly.entity_id
_entity_poly.type
_entity_poly.pdbx_seq_one_letter_code
_entity_poly.pdbx_strand_id
1 'polypeptide(L)'
;MKELFDLSAETKQRNIYEGMPLKGYVGQRPHIPLHEGLGIDEGTTLEGIQNFAQKMWPNGNDQFWYIYNLLLIIKYITYFIRNVYQF
;
A
#
# COMPACT_ATOMS: atom_id res chain seq x y z
N MET A 1 2.45 6.75 7.04
CA MET A 1 2.68 7.33 5.69
C MET A 1 4.07 7.95 5.56
N LYS A 2 4.52 8.83 6.47
CA LYS A 2 5.88 9.41 6.42
C LYS A 2 6.99 8.34 6.32
N GLU A 3 6.93 7.32 7.18
CA GLU A 3 7.89 6.20 7.18
C GLU A 3 8.02 5.47 5.83
N LEU A 4 6.94 5.41 5.04
CA LEU A 4 6.95 4.75 3.73
C LEU A 4 7.76 5.54 2.71
N PHE A 5 7.67 6.88 2.75
CA PHE A 5 8.41 7.75 1.83
C PHE A 5 9.85 8.01 2.31
N ASP A 6 10.12 7.88 3.60
CA ASP A 6 11.47 7.90 4.19
C ASP A 6 12.30 6.65 3.85
N LEU A 7 11.69 5.57 3.32
CA LEU A 7 12.42 4.40 2.82
C LEU A 7 13.37 4.79 1.69
N SER A 8 14.44 4.00 1.55
CA SER A 8 15.40 4.19 0.46
C SER A 8 14.73 4.08 -0.92
N ALA A 9 15.29 4.77 -1.91
CA ALA A 9 14.83 4.67 -3.28
C ALA A 9 14.87 3.23 -3.81
N GLU A 10 15.94 2.50 -3.46
CA GLU A 10 16.10 1.08 -3.82
C GLU A 10 14.96 0.23 -3.26
N THR A 11 14.60 0.41 -1.98
CA THR A 11 13.48 -0.30 -1.36
C THR A 11 12.17 -0.01 -2.09
N LYS A 12 11.90 1.27 -2.36
CA LYS A 12 10.68 1.69 -3.06
C LYS A 12 10.63 1.14 -4.49
N GLN A 13 11.76 1.11 -5.20
CA GLN A 13 11.88 0.53 -6.55
C GLN A 13 11.62 -0.97 -6.62
N ARG A 14 11.67 -1.70 -5.49
CA ARG A 14 11.23 -3.11 -5.44
C ARG A 14 9.72 -3.27 -5.54
N ASN A 15 8.94 -2.19 -5.33
CA ASN A 15 7.50 -2.19 -5.54
C ASN A 15 7.17 -2.19 -7.04
N ILE A 16 7.34 -3.34 -7.69
CA ILE A 16 6.95 -3.58 -9.07
C ILE A 16 5.87 -4.65 -9.14
N TYR A 17 5.01 -4.53 -10.16
CA TYR A 17 3.97 -5.48 -10.49
C TYR A 17 4.18 -5.90 -11.95
N GLU A 18 4.37 -7.20 -12.16
CA GLU A 18 4.65 -7.75 -13.48
C GLU A 18 3.50 -7.43 -14.45
N GLY A 19 3.84 -6.98 -15.65
CA GLY A 19 2.85 -6.54 -16.65
C GLY A 19 2.11 -5.23 -16.33
N MET A 20 2.40 -4.57 -15.20
CA MET A 20 1.66 -3.37 -14.75
C MET A 20 2.60 -2.22 -14.34
N PRO A 21 3.31 -1.60 -15.31
CA PRO A 21 4.43 -0.66 -15.05
C PRO A 21 4.05 0.65 -14.35
N LEU A 22 2.76 0.96 -14.20
CA LEU A 22 2.27 2.17 -13.52
C LEU A 22 1.58 1.89 -12.17
N LYS A 23 1.46 0.62 -11.76
CA LYS A 23 0.86 0.26 -10.48
C LYS A 23 1.86 0.24 -9.31
N GLY A 24 3.15 0.20 -9.62
CA GLY A 24 4.24 0.09 -8.63
C GLY A 24 4.70 1.45 -8.08
N TYR A 25 6.00 1.54 -7.81
CA TYR A 25 6.65 2.80 -7.50
C TYR A 25 6.74 3.74 -8.71
N VAL A 26 6.39 5.00 -8.50
CA VAL A 26 6.59 6.10 -9.44
C VAL A 26 7.25 7.25 -8.68
N GLY A 27 8.51 7.55 -9.00
CA GLY A 27 9.24 8.65 -8.39
C GLY A 27 10.57 8.88 -9.10
N GLN A 28 11.25 9.98 -8.76
CA GLN A 28 12.58 10.33 -9.30
C GLN A 28 12.63 10.45 -10.84
N ARG A 29 11.49 10.78 -11.46
CA ARG A 29 11.43 10.98 -12.91
C ARG A 29 11.72 12.45 -13.24
N PRO A 30 12.64 12.75 -14.18
CA PRO A 30 13.00 14.13 -14.53
C PRO A 30 11.81 14.99 -14.98
N HIS A 31 10.77 14.36 -15.56
CA HIS A 31 9.57 15.03 -16.06
C HIS A 31 8.49 15.26 -15.00
N ILE A 32 8.57 14.62 -13.83
CA ILE A 32 7.64 14.81 -12.69
C ILE A 32 8.41 14.87 -11.36
N PRO A 33 9.35 15.83 -11.20
CA PRO A 33 10.31 15.83 -10.08
C PRO A 33 9.65 16.05 -8.71
N LEU A 34 8.42 16.56 -8.68
CA LEU A 34 7.65 16.82 -7.45
C LEU A 34 6.71 15.68 -7.06
N HIS A 35 6.61 14.62 -7.88
CA HIS A 35 5.66 13.53 -7.64
C HIS A 35 6.37 12.25 -7.25
N GLU A 36 5.91 11.67 -6.15
CA GLU A 36 6.29 10.34 -5.70
C GLU A 36 5.03 9.57 -5.27
N GLY A 37 4.92 8.30 -5.68
CA GLY A 37 3.76 7.45 -5.41
C GLY A 37 4.13 5.97 -5.38
N LEU A 38 3.36 5.21 -4.60
CA LEU A 38 3.48 3.76 -4.43
C LEU A 38 2.06 3.18 -4.47
N GLY A 39 1.79 2.28 -5.41
CA GLY A 39 0.55 1.52 -5.41
C GLY A 39 0.66 0.21 -4.63
N ILE A 40 -0.48 -0.28 -4.16
CA ILE A 40 -0.65 -1.61 -3.57
C ILE A 40 -1.58 -2.39 -4.51
N ASP A 41 -1.05 -3.35 -5.24
CA ASP A 41 -1.86 -4.27 -6.03
C ASP A 41 -2.66 -5.17 -5.09
N GLU A 42 -3.91 -5.42 -5.48
CA GLU A 42 -4.91 -6.05 -4.61
C GLU A 42 -4.96 -5.42 -3.20
N GLY A 43 -4.85 -4.09 -3.08
CA GLY A 43 -4.82 -3.36 -1.81
C GLY A 43 -6.11 -3.41 -0.98
N THR A 44 -6.96 -4.40 -1.19
CA THR A 44 -8.12 -4.78 -0.37
C THR A 44 -8.08 -6.22 0.10
N THR A 45 -7.08 -7.01 -0.32
CA THR A 45 -6.87 -8.40 0.10
C THR A 45 -5.70 -8.46 1.07
N LEU A 46 -5.79 -9.36 2.07
CA LEU A 46 -4.71 -9.58 3.03
C LEU A 46 -3.39 -9.90 2.31
N GLU A 47 -3.46 -10.72 1.27
CA GLU A 47 -2.32 -11.14 0.45
C GLU A 47 -1.66 -9.96 -0.27
N GLY A 48 -2.42 -9.09 -0.94
CA GLY A 48 -1.88 -7.91 -1.61
C GLY A 48 -1.13 -6.98 -0.65
N ILE A 49 -1.67 -6.82 0.56
CA ILE A 49 -1.06 -6.03 1.64
C ILE A 49 0.21 -6.71 2.17
N GLN A 50 0.17 -8.03 2.41
CA GLN A 50 1.33 -8.81 2.85
C GLN A 50 2.48 -8.70 1.86
N ASN A 51 2.18 -8.90 0.58
CA ASN A 51 3.15 -8.82 -0.51
C ASN A 51 3.76 -7.42 -0.60
N PHE A 52 2.96 -6.36 -0.44
CA PHE A 52 3.47 -5.00 -0.38
C PHE A 52 4.33 -4.74 0.85
N ALA A 53 3.86 -5.14 2.04
CA ALA A 53 4.58 -4.94 3.30
C ALA A 53 5.93 -5.66 3.30
N GLN A 54 6.01 -6.89 2.76
CA GLN A 54 7.25 -7.65 2.65
C GLN A 54 8.26 -6.98 1.72
N LYS A 55 7.81 -6.34 0.63
CA LYS A 55 8.68 -5.57 -0.28
C LYS A 55 9.27 -4.34 0.41
N MET A 56 8.48 -3.64 1.23
CA MET A 56 8.87 -2.39 1.90
C MET A 56 9.65 -2.60 3.20
N TRP A 57 9.26 -3.60 3.98
CA TRP A 57 9.84 -3.94 5.28
C TRP A 57 10.07 -5.45 5.37
N PRO A 58 11.11 -5.99 4.71
CA PRO A 58 11.41 -7.42 4.75
C PRO A 58 11.76 -7.93 6.16
N ASN A 59 12.15 -7.02 7.06
CA ASN A 59 12.43 -7.31 8.47
C ASN A 59 11.23 -7.01 9.40
N GLY A 60 10.05 -6.72 8.85
CA GLY A 60 8.84 -6.41 9.60
C GLY A 60 8.61 -4.92 9.89
N ASN A 61 7.34 -4.54 10.06
CA ASN A 61 6.89 -3.25 10.56
C ASN A 61 5.50 -3.42 11.20
N ASP A 62 5.48 -3.62 12.52
CA ASP A 62 4.24 -3.91 13.27
C ASP A 62 3.28 -2.72 13.25
N GLN A 63 3.79 -1.49 13.23
CA GLN A 63 2.96 -0.28 13.20
C GLN A 63 2.16 -0.15 11.90
N PHE A 64 2.78 -0.45 10.75
CA PHE A 64 2.09 -0.50 9.46
C PHE A 64 0.96 -1.54 9.49
N TRP A 65 1.23 -2.71 10.07
CA TRP A 65 0.27 -3.80 10.21
C TRP A 65 -0.95 -3.44 11.06
N TYR A 66 -0.76 -2.81 12.22
CA TYR A 66 -1.87 -2.43 13.09
C TYR A 66 -2.80 -1.40 12.46
N ILE A 67 -2.21 -0.35 11.87
CA ILE A 67 -2.98 0.74 11.24
C ILE A 67 -3.82 0.18 10.09
N TYR A 68 -3.25 -0.70 9.28
CA TYR A 68 -3.97 -1.24 8.13
C TYR A 68 -5.08 -2.22 8.54
N ASN A 69 -4.81 -3.15 9.47
CA ASN A 69 -5.84 -4.07 9.97
C ASN A 69 -7.04 -3.29 10.54
N LEU A 70 -6.79 -2.20 11.26
CA LEU A 70 -7.84 -1.33 11.77
C LEU A 70 -8.67 -0.71 10.63
N LEU A 71 -8.03 -0.21 9.58
CA LEU A 71 -8.72 0.35 8.40
C LEU A 71 -9.56 -0.72 7.66
N LEU A 72 -9.05 -1.95 7.55
CA LEU A 72 -9.77 -3.04 6.89
C LEU A 72 -11.00 -3.47 7.70
N ILE A 73 -10.87 -3.57 9.02
CA ILE A 73 -12.01 -3.82 9.94
C ILE A 73 -13.05 -2.71 9.82
N ILE A 74 -12.63 -1.44 9.83
CA ILE A 74 -13.55 -0.30 9.66
C ILE A 74 -14.26 -0.37 8.31
N LYS A 75 -13.54 -0.69 7.23
CA LYS A 75 -14.13 -0.83 5.89
C LYS A 75 -15.12 -1.98 5.82
N TYR A 76 -14.80 -3.12 6.43
CA TYR A 76 -15.68 -4.29 6.51
C TYR A 76 -16.94 -3.98 7.32
N ILE A 77 -16.81 -3.38 8.50
CA ILE A 77 -17.94 -2.96 9.33
C ILE A 77 -18.81 -1.96 8.57
N THR A 78 -18.21 -0.95 7.93
CA THR A 78 -18.94 0.04 7.14
C THR A 78 -19.68 -0.62 5.96
N TYR A 79 -19.03 -1.53 5.25
CA TYR A 79 -19.65 -2.29 4.15
C TYR A 79 -20.80 -3.16 4.64
N PHE A 80 -20.62 -3.85 5.77
CA PHE A 80 -21.65 -4.67 6.40
C PHE A 80 -22.85 -3.83 6.82
N ILE A 81 -22.61 -2.69 7.48
CA ILE A 81 -23.68 -1.77 7.90
C ILE A 81 -24.45 -1.26 6.67
N ARG A 82 -23.76 -0.84 5.60
CA ARG A 82 -24.42 -0.39 4.37
C ARG A 82 -25.29 -1.46 3.73
N ASN A 83 -24.80 -2.70 3.67
CA ASN A 83 -25.55 -3.81 3.06
C ASN A 83 -26.72 -4.30 3.93
N VAL A 84 -26.58 -4.26 5.25
CA VAL A 84 -27.63 -4.73 6.17
C VAL A 84 -28.70 -3.67 6.40
N TYR A 85 -28.29 -2.40 6.49
CA TYR A 85 -29.18 -1.31 6.90
C TYR A 85 -29.56 -0.35 5.75
N GLN A 86 -29.14 -0.60 4.51
CA GLN A 86 -29.47 0.19 3.30
C GLN A 86 -29.28 1.72 3.44
N PHE A 87 -28.17 2.14 4.06
CA PHE A 87 -27.73 3.55 4.07
C PHE A 87 -26.72 3.85 2.95
#